data_AF-A0A953DLZ6-F1
#
_entry.id   AF-A0A953DLZ6-F1
#
_cell.length_a   1.000
_cell.length_b   1.000
_cell.length_c   1.000
_cell.angle_alpha   90.00
_cell.angle_beta   90.00
_cell.angle_gamma   90.00
#
_symmetry.space_group_name_H-M   'P 1'
#
loop_
_entity.id
_entity.type
_entity.pdbx_description
1 polymer ?
#
loop_
_entity_poly.entity_id
_entity_poly.type
_entity_poly.pdbx_seq_one_letter_code
_entity_poly.pdbx_strand_id
1 'polypeptide(L)'
;MVGDEHSSPRRSTRGTTLLGAAVVLVPVGVLTILAIYAPDVVLALASPIILGGLGVWQLQAQLKANREMQAAQALRERKSRVYSQFVDLLIKQMLAEKQTEKKQARNGKHNGQKLALERATPSSATKRDPDPALIRHLTHLMGEMVVWGSDGVLKKWGEFKKLGAGVAMNDAARREQGLRLARKLAEILLEIRRDLGHMNEGFCADDVLRLFINDWDEVLQTVTDDAGQRSNGPVTTPQRDHR
;
A
#
# COMPACT_ATOMS: atom_id res chain seq x y z
N MET A 1 1.32 32.13 -8.46
CA MET A 1 1.41 30.99 -9.39
C MET A 1 0.33 29.99 -8.98
N VAL A 2 -0.98 30.23 -9.12
CA VAL A 2 -1.80 30.39 -10.34
C VAL A 2 -1.26 29.56 -11.49
N GLY A 3 -1.76 28.32 -11.60
CA GLY A 3 -1.39 27.35 -12.62
C GLY A 3 -2.65 26.58 -13.04
N ASP A 4 -3.22 27.05 -14.15
CA ASP A 4 -4.12 26.41 -15.12
C ASP A 4 -4.96 25.21 -14.66
N GLU A 5 -6.22 25.53 -14.37
CA GLU A 5 -7.34 24.60 -14.48
C GLU A 5 -7.42 24.08 -15.92
N HIS A 6 -6.93 22.86 -16.13
CA HIS A 6 -7.25 22.05 -17.30
C HIS A 6 -8.75 21.73 -17.30
N SER A 7 -9.51 22.66 -17.89
CA SER A 7 -10.89 22.51 -18.27
C SER A 7 -10.99 21.37 -19.30
N SER A 8 -11.19 20.16 -18.79
CA SER A 8 -11.53 19.02 -19.62
C SER A 8 -12.83 19.36 -20.34
N PRO A 9 -12.89 19.31 -21.70
CA PRO A 9 -14.11 19.60 -22.41
C PRO A 9 -15.16 18.59 -21.96
N ARG A 10 -16.20 19.07 -21.25
CA ARG A 10 -17.44 18.32 -21.01
C ARG A 10 -18.04 18.02 -22.38
N ARG A 11 -17.59 16.93 -23.00
CA ARG A 11 -18.22 16.36 -24.20
C ARG A 11 -19.65 16.06 -23.80
N SER A 12 -20.56 16.89 -24.31
CA SER A 12 -22.00 16.76 -24.15
C SER A 12 -22.43 15.37 -24.62
N THR A 13 -22.60 14.45 -23.67
CA THR A 13 -23.16 13.11 -23.87
C THR A 13 -24.62 13.14 -24.34
N ARG A 14 -25.25 14.32 -24.39
CA ARG A 14 -26.62 14.49 -24.91
C ARG A 14 -26.71 14.32 -26.42
N GLY A 15 -25.63 14.51 -27.18
CA GLY A 15 -25.65 14.35 -28.64
C GLY A 15 -25.72 12.89 -29.09
N THR A 16 -25.06 11.98 -28.38
CA THR A 16 -24.99 10.56 -28.75
C THR A 16 -26.28 9.79 -28.46
N THR A 17 -27.08 10.22 -27.48
CA THR A 17 -28.36 9.59 -27.17
C THR A 17 -29.44 9.92 -28.21
N LEU A 18 -29.45 11.15 -28.74
CA LEU A 18 -30.42 11.56 -29.78
C LEU A 18 -30.17 10.86 -31.12
N LEU A 19 -28.92 10.72 -31.54
CA LEU A 19 -28.58 10.00 -32.77
C LEU A 19 -28.92 8.50 -32.65
N GLY A 20 -28.66 7.89 -31.49
CA GLY A 20 -29.00 6.50 -31.23
C GLY A 20 -30.52 6.24 -31.26
N ALA A 21 -31.32 7.16 -30.70
CA ALA A 21 -32.77 7.04 -30.73
C ALA A 21 -33.35 7.12 -32.16
N ALA A 22 -32.83 8.02 -33.00
CA ALA A 22 -33.27 8.15 -34.39
C ALA A 22 -32.94 6.91 -35.23
N VAL A 23 -31.76 6.30 -35.01
CA VAL A 23 -31.33 5.08 -35.71
C VAL A 23 -32.19 3.87 -35.33
N VAL A 24 -32.82 3.85 -34.15
CA VAL A 24 -33.74 2.78 -33.74
C VAL A 24 -35.18 3.05 -34.17
N LEU A 25 -35.64 4.31 -34.11
CA LEU A 25 -37.03 4.67 -34.42
C LEU A 25 -37.38 4.55 -35.90
N VAL A 26 -36.46 4.92 -36.80
CA VAL A 26 -36.69 4.85 -38.25
C VAL A 26 -36.94 3.41 -38.74
N PRO A 27 -36.11 2.39 -38.42
CA PRO A 27 -36.37 1.03 -38.85
C PRO A 27 -37.60 0.41 -38.19
N VAL A 28 -37.94 0.80 -36.96
CA VAL A 28 -39.18 0.36 -36.30
C VAL A 28 -40.42 0.90 -37.03
N GLY A 29 -40.41 2.17 -37.45
CA GLY A 29 -41.49 2.77 -38.23
C GLY A 29 -41.64 2.16 -39.63
N VAL A 30 -40.53 1.81 -40.28
CA VAL A 30 -40.54 1.12 -41.58
C VAL A 30 -41.06 -0.32 -41.43
N LEU A 31 -40.69 -1.02 -40.36
CA LEU A 31 -41.18 -2.37 -40.06
C LEU A 31 -42.69 -2.40 -39.76
N THR A 32 -43.23 -1.42 -39.04
CA THR A 32 -44.68 -1.36 -38.77
C THR A 32 -45.48 -1.08 -40.04
N ILE A 33 -44.98 -0.24 -40.95
CA ILE A 33 -45.62 -0.02 -42.26
C ILE A 33 -45.55 -1.31 -43.09
N LEU A 34 -44.38 -1.99 -43.16
CA LEU A 34 -44.23 -3.27 -43.88
C LEU A 34 -45.12 -4.38 -43.32
N ALA A 35 -45.38 -4.41 -42.02
CA ALA A 35 -46.25 -5.41 -41.38
C ALA A 35 -47.71 -5.30 -41.82
N ILE A 36 -48.17 -4.11 -42.22
CA ILE A 36 -49.53 -3.90 -42.73
C ILE A 36 -49.66 -4.40 -44.17
N TYR A 37 -48.63 -4.21 -45.00
CA TYR A 37 -48.71 -4.46 -46.45
C TYR A 37 -48.14 -5.81 -46.89
N ALA A 38 -47.22 -6.41 -46.14
CA ALA A 38 -46.54 -7.66 -46.52
C ALA A 38 -46.04 -8.45 -45.28
N PRO A 39 -46.94 -9.14 -44.54
CA PRO A 39 -46.60 -9.81 -43.28
C PRO A 39 -45.55 -10.93 -43.43
N ASP A 40 -45.54 -11.64 -44.56
CA ASP A 40 -44.58 -12.72 -44.82
C ASP A 40 -43.14 -12.20 -44.95
N VAL A 41 -42.97 -10.99 -45.50
CA VAL A 41 -41.66 -10.33 -45.65
C VAL A 41 -41.13 -9.86 -44.29
N VAL A 42 -42.02 -9.44 -43.39
CA VAL A 42 -41.65 -9.03 -42.04
C VAL A 42 -41.09 -10.18 -41.23
N LEU A 43 -41.71 -11.36 -41.32
CA LEU A 43 -41.21 -12.58 -40.66
C LEU A 43 -39.79 -12.95 -41.13
N ALA A 44 -39.52 -12.83 -42.44
CA ALA A 44 -38.21 -13.12 -43.00
C ALA A 44 -37.12 -12.11 -42.54
N LEU A 45 -37.48 -10.83 -42.38
CA LEU A 45 -36.54 -9.76 -42.03
C LEU A 45 -36.39 -9.54 -40.51
N ALA A 46 -37.37 -9.93 -39.70
CA ALA A 46 -37.33 -9.73 -38.26
C ALA A 46 -36.18 -10.50 -37.58
N SER A 47 -35.95 -11.75 -37.99
CA SER A 47 -34.89 -12.61 -37.43
C SER A 47 -33.47 -12.00 -37.54
N PRO A 48 -32.98 -11.59 -38.72
CA PRO A 48 -31.64 -11.01 -38.84
C PRO A 48 -31.50 -9.65 -38.13
N ILE A 49 -32.57 -8.85 -38.04
CA ILE A 49 -32.54 -7.57 -37.32
C ILE A 49 -32.40 -7.81 -35.81
N ILE A 50 -33.14 -8.77 -35.25
CA ILE A 50 -33.06 -9.14 -33.83
C ILE A 50 -31.67 -9.71 -33.52
N LEU A 51 -31.16 -10.64 -34.33
CA LEU A 51 -29.81 -11.20 -34.15
C LEU A 51 -28.73 -10.12 -34.27
N GLY A 52 -28.85 -9.23 -35.26
CA GLY A 52 -27.92 -8.12 -35.47
C GLY A 52 -27.90 -7.16 -34.28
N GLY A 53 -29.09 -6.78 -33.77
CA GLY A 53 -29.22 -5.92 -32.60
C GLY A 53 -28.62 -6.54 -31.34
N LEU A 54 -28.89 -7.82 -31.09
CA LEU A 54 -28.33 -8.56 -29.96
C LEU A 54 -26.80 -8.64 -30.06
N GLY A 55 -26.26 -8.91 -31.25
CA GLY A 55 -24.83 -8.99 -31.51
C GLY A 55 -24.10 -7.66 -31.26
N VAL A 56 -24.66 -6.53 -31.72
CA VAL A 56 -24.11 -5.19 -31.45
C VAL A 56 -24.14 -4.86 -29.96
N TRP A 57 -25.24 -5.18 -29.28
CA TRP A 57 -25.36 -4.97 -27.83
C TRP A 57 -24.32 -5.78 -27.04
N GLN A 58 -24.17 -7.07 -27.35
CA GLN A 58 -23.18 -7.95 -26.70
C GLN A 58 -21.75 -7.46 -26.94
N LEU A 59 -21.42 -7.03 -28.16
CA LEU A 59 -20.12 -6.47 -28.49
C LEU A 59 -19.85 -5.17 -27.70
N GLN A 60 -20.84 -4.27 -27.60
CA GLN A 60 -20.68 -3.05 -26.81
C GLN A 60 -20.50 -3.34 -25.31
N ALA A 61 -21.23 -4.31 -24.76
CA ALA A 61 -21.06 -4.74 -23.38
C ALA A 61 -19.65 -5.29 -23.13
N GLN A 62 -19.13 -6.13 -24.05
CA GLN A 62 -17.76 -6.65 -23.97
C GLN A 62 -16.71 -5.55 -24.10
N LEU A 63 -16.87 -4.60 -25.02
CA LEU A 63 -15.95 -3.48 -25.18
C LEU A 63 -15.91 -2.59 -23.93
N LYS A 64 -17.07 -2.35 -23.30
CA LYS A 64 -17.14 -1.59 -22.05
C LYS A 64 -16.43 -2.32 -20.92
N ALA A 65 -16.70 -3.62 -20.74
CA ALA A 65 -16.03 -4.44 -19.73
C ALA A 65 -14.50 -4.48 -19.94
N ASN A 66 -14.04 -4.63 -21.19
CA ASN A 66 -12.61 -4.61 -21.51
C ASN A 66 -11.95 -3.27 -21.19
N ARG A 67 -12.62 -2.14 -21.46
CA ARG A 67 -12.10 -0.80 -21.11
C ARG A 67 -12.00 -0.60 -19.60
N GLU A 68 -13.00 -1.07 -18.84
CA GLU A 68 -12.99 -1.01 -17.39
C GLU A 68 -11.86 -1.88 -16.80
N MET A 69 -11.67 -3.09 -17.33
CA MET A 69 -10.55 -3.95 -16.95
C MET A 69 -9.19 -3.33 -17.29
N GLN A 70 -9.03 -2.75 -18.47
CA GLN A 70 -7.79 -2.05 -18.85
C GLN A 70 -7.51 -0.84 -17.96
N ALA A 71 -8.53 -0.04 -17.65
CA ALA A 71 -8.39 1.10 -16.73
C ALA A 71 -8.00 0.64 -15.32
N ALA A 72 -8.62 -0.45 -14.82
CA ALA A 72 -8.28 -1.04 -13.54
C ALA A 72 -6.87 -1.61 -13.52
N GLN A 73 -6.42 -2.28 -14.59
CA GLN A 73 -5.06 -2.79 -14.74
C GLN A 73 -4.02 -1.66 -14.77
N ALA A 74 -4.27 -0.62 -15.56
CA ALA A 74 -3.38 0.55 -15.63
C ALA A 74 -3.24 1.25 -14.27
N LEU A 75 -4.32 1.32 -13.49
CA LEU A 75 -4.27 1.83 -12.12
C LEU A 75 -3.42 0.94 -11.21
N ARG A 76 -3.60 -0.39 -11.29
CA ARG A 76 -2.83 -1.37 -10.51
C ARG A 76 -1.34 -1.32 -10.84
N GLU A 77 -0.98 -1.16 -12.10
CA GLU A 77 0.42 -1.03 -12.54
C GLU A 77 1.08 0.24 -12.00
N ARG A 78 0.35 1.36 -11.99
CA ARG A 78 0.86 2.60 -11.39
C ARG A 78 1.05 2.44 -9.88
N LYS A 79 0.06 1.90 -9.18
CA LYS A 79 0.14 1.63 -7.74
C LYS A 79 1.28 0.68 -7.39
N SER A 80 1.44 -0.41 -8.15
CA SER A 80 2.49 -1.40 -7.88
C SER A 80 3.88 -0.81 -8.03
N ARG A 81 4.08 0.11 -8.98
CA ARG A 81 5.35 0.84 -9.15
C ARG A 81 5.66 1.74 -7.95
N VAL A 82 4.67 2.46 -7.44
CA VAL A 82 4.85 3.32 -6.25
C VAL A 82 5.15 2.46 -5.02
N TYR A 83 4.41 1.37 -4.83
CA TYR A 83 4.63 0.46 -3.71
C TYR A 83 5.97 -0.27 -3.79
N SER A 84 6.43 -0.68 -4.97
CA SER A 84 7.72 -1.34 -5.10
C SER A 84 8.88 -0.41 -4.74
N GLN A 85 8.83 0.85 -5.18
CA GLN A 85 9.80 1.88 -4.77
C GLN A 85 9.75 2.12 -3.26
N PHE A 86 8.55 2.16 -2.69
CA PHE A 86 8.37 2.33 -1.24
C PHE A 86 8.96 1.19 -0.43
N VAL A 87 8.68 -0.07 -0.82
CA VAL A 87 9.22 -1.25 -0.14
C VAL A 87 10.74 -1.32 -0.30
N ASP A 88 11.28 -1.05 -1.48
CA ASP A 88 12.73 -1.03 -1.72
C ASP A 88 13.43 0.01 -0.84
N LEU A 89 12.85 1.20 -0.71
CA LEU A 89 13.38 2.23 0.18
C LEU A 89 13.38 1.76 1.64
N LEU A 90 12.28 1.16 2.10
CA LEU A 90 12.17 0.64 3.47
C LEU A 90 13.23 -0.43 3.75
N ILE A 91 13.41 -1.38 2.84
CA ILE A 91 14.43 -2.43 2.97
C ILE A 91 15.83 -1.81 3.01
N LYS A 92 16.13 -0.87 2.11
CA LYS A 92 17.42 -0.16 2.09
C LYS A 92 17.68 0.57 3.40
N GLN A 93 16.68 1.24 3.97
CA GLN A 93 16.81 1.93 5.25
C GLN A 93 17.12 0.94 6.38
N MET A 94 16.39 -0.18 6.46
CA MET A 94 16.62 -1.22 7.47
C MET A 94 18.01 -1.89 7.32
N LEU A 95 18.50 -2.08 6.10
CA LEU A 95 19.82 -2.65 5.85
C LEU A 95 20.95 -1.67 6.15
N ALA A 96 20.75 -0.38 5.87
CA ALA A 96 21.73 0.67 6.12
C ALA A 96 22.08 0.78 7.61
N GLU A 97 21.09 0.67 8.49
CA GLU A 97 21.28 0.69 9.95
C GLU A 97 22.15 -0.49 10.44
N LYS A 98 21.97 -1.69 9.90
CA LYS A 98 22.81 -2.85 10.29
C LYS A 98 24.27 -2.70 9.88
N GLN A 99 24.56 -2.01 8.78
CA GLN A 99 25.94 -1.81 8.34
C GLN A 99 26.70 -0.79 9.19
N THR A 100 26.03 0.24 9.70
CA THR A 100 26.68 1.23 10.56
C THR A 100 27.06 0.62 11.91
N GLU A 101 26.21 -0.24 12.48
CA GLU A 101 26.48 -0.96 13.73
C GLU A 101 27.71 -1.88 13.63
N LYS A 102 27.81 -2.69 12.57
CA LYS A 102 28.99 -3.54 12.33
C LYS A 102 30.30 -2.74 12.17
N LYS A 103 30.24 -1.59 11.48
CA LYS A 103 31.42 -0.72 11.31
C LYS A 103 31.87 -0.10 12.64
N GLN A 104 30.92 0.31 13.48
CA GLN A 104 31.21 0.82 14.83
C GLN A 104 31.83 -0.27 15.72
N ALA A 105 31.27 -1.48 15.72
CA ALA A 105 31.81 -2.60 16.48
C ALA A 105 33.23 -3.00 16.03
N ARG A 106 33.53 -2.93 14.72
CA ARG A 106 34.85 -3.28 14.17
C ARG A 106 35.92 -2.20 14.45
N ASN A 107 35.57 -0.92 14.34
CA ASN A 107 36.49 0.17 14.68
C ASN A 107 36.74 0.29 16.19
N GLY A 108 35.76 -0.06 17.03
CA GLY A 108 35.92 -0.09 18.49
C GLY A 108 36.99 -1.11 18.96
N LYS A 109 37.13 -2.25 18.26
CA LYS A 109 38.13 -3.28 18.59
C LYS A 109 39.56 -2.92 18.19
N HIS A 110 39.77 -2.11 17.13
CA HIS A 110 41.11 -1.71 16.69
C HIS A 110 41.66 -0.47 17.42
N ASN A 111 40.80 0.39 17.95
CA ASN A 111 41.24 1.58 18.68
C ASN A 111 41.41 1.36 20.19
N GLY A 112 41.08 0.17 20.73
CA GLY A 112 41.23 -0.16 22.15
C GLY A 112 42.67 -0.07 22.71
N GLN A 113 43.71 -0.11 21.87
CA GLN A 113 45.10 0.10 22.31
C GLN A 113 45.60 1.55 22.17
N LYS A 114 44.89 2.42 21.42
CA LYS A 114 45.22 3.84 21.30
C LYS A 114 44.43 4.75 22.27
N LEU A 115 43.38 4.20 22.90
CA LEU A 115 42.41 4.94 23.72
C LEU A 115 42.81 5.22 25.18
N ALA A 116 44.01 4.83 25.62
CA ALA A 116 44.48 5.21 26.95
C ALA A 116 45.06 6.64 27.00
N LEU A 117 45.44 7.22 25.85
CA LEU A 117 46.14 8.51 25.81
C LEU A 117 45.31 9.68 25.24
N GLU A 118 44.13 9.42 24.67
CA GLU A 118 43.31 10.43 23.97
C GLU A 118 42.00 10.78 24.69
N ARG A 119 41.89 10.48 26.00
CA ARG A 119 40.69 10.61 26.83
C ARG A 119 40.24 12.06 27.17
N ALA A 120 40.80 13.08 26.53
CA ALA A 120 40.56 14.48 26.90
C ALA A 120 39.90 15.34 25.82
N THR A 121 39.24 14.76 24.81
CA THR A 121 38.34 15.54 23.94
C THR A 121 36.98 14.85 23.85
N PRO A 122 35.87 15.55 24.19
CA PRO A 122 34.53 15.03 23.97
C PRO A 122 34.34 14.84 22.47
N SER A 123 34.34 13.58 22.04
CA SER A 123 33.97 13.17 20.69
C SER A 123 32.57 13.73 20.41
N SER A 124 32.53 14.85 19.69
CA SER A 124 31.31 15.41 19.13
C SER A 124 30.70 14.31 18.28
N ALA A 125 29.59 13.74 18.74
CA ALA A 125 28.72 12.94 17.91
C ALA A 125 28.42 13.77 16.66
N THR A 126 29.12 13.49 15.55
CA THR A 126 28.92 14.18 14.30
C THR A 126 27.48 13.90 13.91
N LYS A 127 26.61 14.89 14.15
CA LYS A 127 25.23 14.91 13.72
C LYS A 127 25.30 14.88 12.19
N ARG A 128 25.28 13.67 11.63
CA ARG A 128 25.39 13.47 10.19
C ARG A 128 24.09 14.01 9.62
N ASP A 129 24.18 15.17 8.99
CA ASP A 129 23.02 15.72 8.30
C ASP A 129 22.55 14.68 7.27
N PRO A 130 21.25 14.34 7.26
CA PRO A 130 20.73 13.38 6.31
C PRO A 130 21.02 13.86 4.88
N ASP A 131 21.45 12.94 4.03
CA ASP A 131 21.79 13.24 2.64
C ASP A 131 20.62 13.98 1.96
N PRO A 132 20.84 15.22 1.45
CA PRO A 132 19.79 15.99 0.78
C PRO A 132 19.16 15.26 -0.42
N ALA A 133 19.88 14.32 -1.05
CA ALA A 133 19.33 13.47 -2.10
C ALA A 133 18.28 12.49 -1.55
N LEU A 134 18.56 11.88 -0.39
CA LEU A 134 17.64 10.97 0.28
C LEU A 134 16.36 11.68 0.72
N ILE A 135 16.48 12.89 1.28
CA ILE A 135 15.31 13.68 1.71
C ILE A 135 14.40 13.98 0.51
N ARG A 136 14.97 14.44 -0.62
CA ARG A 136 14.20 14.71 -1.84
C ARG A 136 13.51 13.47 -2.37
N HIS A 137 14.20 12.33 -2.38
CA HIS A 137 13.64 11.06 -2.82
C HIS A 137 12.49 10.60 -1.92
N LEU A 138 12.67 10.70 -0.60
CA LEU A 138 11.63 10.43 0.39
C LEU A 138 10.41 11.34 0.21
N THR A 139 10.61 12.65 0.05
CA THR A 139 9.52 13.60 -0.16
C THR A 139 8.75 13.29 -1.44
N HIS A 140 9.44 12.98 -2.53
CA HIS A 140 8.81 12.59 -3.80
C HIS A 140 7.95 11.33 -3.63
N LEU A 141 8.53 10.27 -3.08
CA LEU A 141 7.85 8.99 -2.85
C LEU A 141 6.66 9.14 -1.90
N MET A 142 6.79 9.94 -0.85
CA MET A 142 5.68 10.24 0.06
C MET A 142 4.54 10.98 -0.65
N GLY A 143 4.85 11.88 -1.58
CA GLY A 143 3.85 12.54 -2.43
C GLY A 143 3.09 11.53 -3.30
N GLU A 144 3.82 10.62 -3.96
CA GLU A 144 3.18 9.57 -4.76
C GLU A 144 2.35 8.60 -3.92
N MET A 145 2.84 8.22 -2.73
CA MET A 145 2.09 7.40 -1.78
C MET A 145 0.80 8.07 -1.33
N VAL A 146 0.78 9.38 -1.12
CA VAL A 146 -0.46 10.11 -0.74
C VAL A 146 -1.47 10.13 -1.89
N VAL A 147 -1.01 10.21 -3.14
CA VAL A 147 -1.90 10.24 -4.32
C VAL A 147 -2.41 8.85 -4.68
N TRP A 148 -1.55 7.83 -4.60
CA TRP A 148 -1.86 6.49 -5.12
C TRP A 148 -2.11 5.44 -4.06
N GLY A 149 -1.66 5.68 -2.83
CA GLY A 149 -1.81 4.76 -1.70
C GLY A 149 -3.26 4.66 -1.25
N SER A 150 -3.71 3.46 -0.86
CA SER A 150 -5.02 3.32 -0.23
C SER A 150 -5.05 3.91 1.17
N ASP A 151 -6.23 4.29 1.63
CA ASP A 151 -6.45 4.78 3.00
C ASP A 151 -5.94 3.78 4.05
N GLY A 152 -6.10 2.47 3.78
CA GLY A 152 -5.60 1.40 4.64
C GLY A 152 -4.08 1.44 4.79
N VAL A 153 -3.36 1.55 3.66
CA VAL A 153 -1.90 1.66 3.63
C VAL A 153 -1.43 2.93 4.34
N LEU A 154 -2.04 4.07 4.03
CA LEU A 154 -1.68 5.37 4.62
C LEU A 154 -1.90 5.39 6.14
N LYS A 155 -3.01 4.81 6.62
CA LYS A 155 -3.30 4.69 8.05
C LYS A 155 -2.24 3.85 8.77
N LYS A 156 -1.93 2.66 8.24
CA LYS A 156 -0.90 1.78 8.82
C LYS A 156 0.49 2.40 8.80
N TRP A 157 0.82 3.13 7.74
CA TRP A 157 2.06 3.91 7.67
C TRP A 157 2.13 5.00 8.75
N GLY A 158 1.03 5.73 8.96
CA GLY A 158 0.94 6.71 10.04
C GLY A 158 1.15 6.10 11.42
N GLU A 159 0.53 4.94 11.70
CA GLU A 159 0.72 4.16 12.94
C GLU A 159 2.19 3.73 13.10
N PHE A 160 2.81 3.21 12.05
CA PHE A 160 4.21 2.80 12.05
C PHE A 160 5.14 3.96 12.41
N LYS A 161 4.97 5.13 11.78
CA LYS A 161 5.79 6.32 12.09
C LYS A 161 5.64 6.78 13.54
N LYS A 162 4.42 6.75 14.08
CA LYS A 162 4.18 7.10 15.50
C LYS A 162 4.93 6.15 16.43
N LEU A 163 4.97 4.87 16.09
CA LEU A 163 5.65 3.84 16.88
C LEU A 163 7.18 3.96 16.78
N GLY A 164 7.70 4.41 15.63
CA GLY A 164 9.13 4.62 15.39
C GLY A 164 9.72 5.89 16.00
N ALA A 165 8.90 6.88 16.39
CA ALA A 165 9.34 8.16 16.96
C ALA A 165 9.84 8.06 18.43
N GLY A 166 10.44 6.93 18.80
CA GLY A 166 10.67 6.51 20.19
C GLY A 166 11.37 7.51 21.12
N VAL A 167 10.96 7.45 22.40
CA VAL A 167 11.57 8.09 23.58
C VAL A 167 12.74 7.23 24.07
N ALA A 168 13.65 7.76 24.90
CA ALA A 168 14.71 6.96 25.53
C ALA A 168 14.13 5.76 26.28
N MET A 169 14.57 4.54 25.92
CA MET A 169 14.08 3.27 26.48
C MET A 169 15.24 2.42 27.00
N ASN A 170 14.94 1.54 27.96
CA ASN A 170 15.84 0.47 28.37
C ASN A 170 15.90 -0.65 27.31
N ASP A 171 16.85 -1.58 27.44
CA ASP A 171 17.12 -2.60 26.42
C ASP A 171 15.93 -3.56 26.19
N ALA A 172 15.21 -3.92 27.25
CA ALA A 172 14.03 -4.78 27.16
C ALA A 172 12.88 -4.10 26.38
N ALA A 173 12.60 -2.83 26.68
CA ALA A 173 11.58 -2.06 25.97
C ALA A 173 11.98 -1.78 24.52
N ARG A 174 13.28 -1.61 24.24
CA ARG A 174 13.80 -1.48 22.87
C ARG A 174 13.54 -2.75 22.04
N ARG A 175 13.76 -3.94 22.62
CA ARG A 175 13.47 -5.23 21.96
C ARG A 175 11.98 -5.37 21.64
N GLU A 176 11.12 -5.11 22.62
CA GLU A 176 9.66 -5.15 22.43
C GLU A 176 9.18 -4.15 21.36
N GLN A 177 9.72 -2.93 21.38
CA GLN A 177 9.42 -1.91 20.37
C GLN A 177 9.85 -2.36 18.97
N GLY A 178 11.02 -2.97 18.84
CA GLY A 178 11.50 -3.54 17.57
C GLY A 178 10.54 -4.57 16.99
N LEU A 179 9.97 -5.44 17.83
CA LEU A 179 8.98 -6.44 17.40
C LEU A 179 7.65 -5.81 16.98
N ARG A 180 7.20 -4.79 17.72
CA ARG A 180 6.00 -4.03 17.34
C ARG A 180 6.20 -3.30 16.01
N LEU A 181 7.39 -2.73 15.78
CA LEU A 181 7.77 -2.13 14.49
C LEU A 181 7.74 -3.15 13.37
N ALA A 182 8.35 -4.33 13.57
CA ALA A 182 8.36 -5.41 12.58
C ALA A 182 6.94 -5.86 12.21
N ARG A 183 6.09 -6.12 13.21
CA ARG A 183 4.67 -6.47 12.97
C ARG A 183 3.92 -5.36 12.24
N LYS A 184 4.11 -4.09 12.62
CA LYS A 184 3.48 -2.96 11.92
C LYS A 184 3.94 -2.82 10.49
N LEU A 185 5.22 -3.07 10.21
CA LEU A 185 5.73 -3.14 8.84
C LEU A 185 5.06 -4.26 8.05
N ALA A 186 4.92 -5.46 8.62
CA ALA A 186 4.21 -6.56 7.98
C ALA A 186 2.72 -6.24 7.73
N GLU A 187 2.04 -5.56 8.65
CA GLU A 187 0.67 -5.07 8.45
C GLU A 187 0.58 -4.10 7.26
N ILE A 188 1.56 -3.21 7.08
CA ILE A 188 1.62 -2.30 5.91
C ILE A 188 1.75 -3.12 4.62
N LEU A 189 2.63 -4.12 4.59
CA LEU A 189 2.83 -4.97 3.41
C LEU A 189 1.56 -5.76 3.05
N LEU A 190 0.83 -6.25 4.04
CA LEU A 190 -0.47 -6.92 3.82
C LEU A 190 -1.52 -5.97 3.26
N GLU A 191 -1.57 -4.72 3.72
CA GLU A 191 -2.48 -3.71 3.19
C GLU A 191 -2.13 -3.32 1.75
N ILE A 192 -0.84 -3.22 1.42
CA ILE A 192 -0.38 -3.00 0.04
C ILE A 192 -0.84 -4.16 -0.85
N ARG A 193 -0.65 -5.40 -0.40
CA ARG A 193 -1.08 -6.60 -1.11
C ARG A 193 -2.59 -6.60 -1.35
N ARG A 194 -3.38 -6.21 -0.35
CA ARG A 194 -4.84 -6.07 -0.46
C ARG A 194 -5.25 -5.00 -1.46
N ASP A 195 -4.60 -3.84 -1.43
CA ASP A 195 -4.88 -2.75 -2.37
C ASP A 195 -4.55 -3.10 -3.83
N LEU A 196 -3.56 -3.97 -4.04
CA LEU A 196 -3.24 -4.51 -5.36
C LEU A 196 -4.21 -5.59 -5.85
N GLY A 197 -5.19 -5.98 -5.03
CA GLY A 197 -6.25 -6.92 -5.39
C GLY A 197 -5.96 -8.37 -5.02
N HIS A 198 -4.94 -8.65 -4.20
CA HIS A 198 -4.72 -9.99 -3.65
C HIS A 198 -5.56 -10.18 -2.39
N MET A 199 -6.18 -11.36 -2.26
CA MET A 199 -6.85 -11.77 -1.03
C MET A 199 -5.82 -12.25 -0.02
N ASN A 200 -5.97 -11.83 1.25
CA ASN A 200 -5.09 -12.21 2.36
C ASN A 200 -5.72 -13.31 3.24
N GLU A 201 -6.56 -14.17 2.66
CA GLU A 201 -7.20 -15.26 3.42
C GLU A 201 -6.15 -16.22 3.98
N GLY A 202 -6.15 -16.40 5.30
CA GLY A 202 -5.20 -17.27 6.00
C GLY A 202 -3.76 -16.76 6.06
N PHE A 203 -3.49 -15.52 5.63
CA PHE A 203 -2.13 -14.96 5.62
C PHE A 203 -2.01 -13.79 6.60
N CYS A 204 -1.24 -13.96 7.67
CA CYS A 204 -1.13 -12.97 8.75
C CYS A 204 0.23 -12.25 8.75
N ALA A 205 0.39 -11.27 9.63
CA ALA A 205 1.61 -10.46 9.72
C ALA A 205 2.83 -11.31 10.11
N ASP A 206 2.64 -12.33 10.95
CA ASP A 206 3.71 -13.22 11.37
C ASP A 206 4.21 -14.09 10.20
N ASP A 207 3.32 -14.50 9.27
CA ASP A 207 3.71 -15.25 8.07
C ASP A 207 4.57 -14.42 7.12
N VAL A 208 4.30 -13.11 7.01
CA VAL A 208 5.16 -12.19 6.26
C VAL A 208 6.54 -12.11 6.90
N LEU A 209 6.61 -12.03 8.23
CA LEU A 209 7.87 -11.89 8.96
C LEU A 209 8.74 -13.14 8.88
N ARG A 210 8.15 -14.33 8.83
CA ARG A 210 8.85 -15.60 8.57
C ARG A 210 9.62 -15.61 7.25
N LEU A 211 9.26 -14.77 6.27
CA LEU A 211 10.01 -14.63 5.02
C LEU A 211 11.34 -13.86 5.18
N PHE A 212 11.47 -13.06 6.25
CA PHE A 212 12.61 -12.18 6.47
C PHE A 212 13.45 -12.56 7.69
N ILE A 213 12.84 -13.24 8.66
CA ILE A 213 13.46 -13.60 9.94
C ILE A 213 13.29 -15.11 10.11
N ASN A 214 14.39 -15.85 9.96
CA ASN A 214 14.39 -17.32 10.05
C ASN A 214 13.86 -17.81 11.41
N ASP A 215 14.28 -17.16 12.50
CA ASP A 215 13.99 -17.61 13.87
C ASP A 215 12.79 -16.86 14.47
N TRP A 216 11.82 -16.45 13.65
CA TRP A 216 10.69 -15.65 14.09
C TRP A 216 9.86 -16.35 15.20
N ASP A 217 9.69 -17.66 15.09
CA ASP A 217 8.92 -18.43 16.07
C ASP A 217 9.62 -18.49 17.45
N GLU A 218 10.96 -18.60 17.46
CA GLU A 218 11.74 -18.54 18.71
C GLU A 218 11.64 -17.15 19.35
N VAL A 219 11.70 -16.12 18.53
CA VAL A 219 11.54 -14.73 18.98
C VAL A 219 10.16 -14.51 19.61
N LEU A 220 9.10 -15.09 19.06
CA LEU A 220 7.75 -15.01 19.65
C LEU A 220 7.68 -15.69 21.01
N GLN A 221 8.27 -16.89 21.16
CA GLN A 221 8.28 -17.63 22.42
C GLN A 221 8.96 -16.85 23.54
N THR A 222 10.13 -16.25 23.26
CA THR A 222 10.86 -15.47 24.29
C THR A 222 10.03 -14.32 24.86
N VAL A 223 9.18 -13.68 24.05
CA VAL A 223 8.36 -12.54 24.48
C VAL A 223 7.16 -13.00 25.27
N THR A 224 6.55 -14.13 24.90
CA THR A 224 5.43 -14.70 25.66
C THR A 224 5.89 -15.18 27.03
N ASP A 225 7.09 -15.75 27.12
CA ASP A 225 7.66 -16.23 28.37
C ASP A 225 8.02 -15.07 29.33
N ASP A 226 8.64 -14.02 28.80
CA ASP A 226 8.95 -12.79 29.55
C ASP A 226 7.68 -12.10 30.08
N ALA A 227 6.59 -12.13 29.31
CA ALA A 227 5.30 -11.57 29.73
C ALA A 227 4.67 -12.38 30.88
N GLY A 228 4.76 -13.72 30.82
CA GLY A 228 4.28 -14.62 31.88
C GLY A 228 5.07 -14.52 33.19
N GLN A 229 6.37 -14.23 33.13
CA GLN A 229 7.18 -13.99 34.33
C GLN A 229 6.88 -12.67 35.01
N ARG A 230 6.51 -11.61 34.26
CA ARG A 230 6.15 -10.30 34.84
C ARG A 230 4.81 -10.31 35.59
N SER A 231 3.87 -11.19 35.24
CA SER A 231 2.59 -11.30 35.95
C SER A 231 2.69 -12.07 37.28
N ASN A 232 3.78 -12.80 37.53
CA ASN A 232 3.99 -13.59 38.74
C ASN A 232 4.94 -12.93 39.76
N GLY A 233 5.29 -11.64 39.58
CA GLY A 233 6.04 -10.89 40.58
C GLY A 233 5.25 -10.77 41.89
N PRO A 234 5.91 -10.81 43.07
CA PRO A 234 5.22 -10.70 44.34
C PRO A 234 4.44 -9.39 44.39
N VAL A 235 3.13 -9.48 44.59
CA VAL A 235 2.27 -8.33 44.88
C VAL A 235 2.77 -7.73 46.19
N THR A 236 3.62 -6.71 46.10
CA THR A 236 3.99 -5.90 47.26
C THR A 236 2.75 -5.10 47.62
N THR A 237 1.93 -5.65 48.51
CA THR A 237 0.83 -4.94 49.14
C THR A 237 1.39 -3.64 49.71
N PRO A 238 0.87 -2.47 49.32
CA PRO A 238 1.36 -1.20 49.85
C PRO A 238 1.10 -1.21 51.36
N GLN A 239 2.19 -1.23 52.12
CA GLN A 239 2.19 -1.17 53.58
C GLN A 239 1.58 0.18 53.96
N ARG A 240 0.32 0.13 54.41
CA ARG A 240 -0.46 1.30 54.79
C ARG A 240 0.09 1.79 56.12
N ASP A 241 0.96 2.80 56.07
CA ASP A 241 1.42 3.50 57.25
C ASP A 241 0.22 4.23 57.88
N HIS A 242 -0.26 3.69 58.99
CA HIS A 242 -1.19 4.37 59.88
C HIS A 242 -0.39 5.34 60.75
N ARG A 243 -0.57 6.64 60.49
CA ARG A 243 -0.33 7.72 61.44
C ARG A 243 -1.66 8.37 61.81
#